data_AF-A0A8I6RWB1-F1
#
_entry.id   AF-A0A8I6RWB1-F1
#
_cell.length_a   1.000
_cell.length_b   1.000
_cell.length_c   1.000
_cell.angle_alpha   90.00
_cell.angle_beta   90.00
_cell.angle_gamma   90.00
#
_symmetry.space_group_name_H-M   'P 1'
#
loop_
_entity.id
_entity.type
_entity.pdbx_description
1 polymer ?
#
loop_
_entity_poly.entity_id
_entity_poly.type
_entity_poly.pdbx_seq_one_letter_code
_entity_poly.pdbx_strand_id
1 'polypeptide(L)'
;MFKAIVLACAVLATVSAVVLPLGGAVVRVPSLDSAVVKSDRLGGNFAYSAVEGHAYAVVNPVVQHVQTPVAVSYNAHPVAVPAVARVAVPAVAPVAVHSTTVHHPSYLL
;
A
#
# COMPACT_ATOMS: atom_id res chain seq x y z
N MET A 1 34.04 27.07 17.33
CA MET A 1 34.67 25.80 17.76
C MET A 1 33.66 24.78 18.29
N PHE A 2 32.80 25.14 19.25
CA PHE A 2 31.77 24.23 19.82
C PHE A 2 30.85 23.54 18.78
N LYS A 3 30.35 24.29 17.79
CA LYS A 3 29.48 23.75 16.71
C LYS A 3 30.15 22.67 15.84
N ALA A 4 31.45 22.79 15.60
CA ALA A 4 32.22 21.82 14.80
C ALA A 4 32.40 20.50 15.56
N ILE A 5 32.56 20.58 16.89
CA ILE A 5 32.67 19.40 17.76
C ILE A 5 31.35 18.63 17.81
N VAL A 6 30.21 19.34 17.94
CA VAL A 6 28.88 18.72 17.92
C VAL A 6 28.60 18.02 16.58
N LEU A 7 28.98 18.66 15.47
CA LEU A 7 28.83 18.07 14.14
C LEU A 7 29.70 16.82 13.96
N ALA A 8 30.96 16.85 14.43
CA ALA A 8 31.84 15.70 14.38
C ALA A 8 31.30 14.53 15.23
N CYS A 9 30.82 14.79 16.45
CA CYS A 9 30.21 13.75 17.29
C CYS A 9 28.94 13.16 16.65
N ALA A 10 28.10 13.98 16.02
CA ALA A 10 26.90 13.51 15.34
C ALA A 10 27.22 12.61 14.14
N VAL A 11 28.27 12.95 13.37
CA VAL A 11 28.73 12.13 12.23
C VAL A 11 29.35 10.81 12.71
N LEU A 12 30.15 10.81 13.78
CA LEU A 12 30.68 9.56 14.34
C LEU A 12 29.55 8.64 14.87
N ALA A 13 28.51 9.20 15.48
CA ALA A 13 27.38 8.44 16.00
C ALA A 13 26.57 7.76 14.89
N THR A 14 26.36 8.42 13.74
CA THR A 14 25.65 7.83 12.61
C THR A 14 26.46 6.74 11.90
N VAL A 15 27.79 6.88 11.84
CA VAL A 15 28.68 5.84 11.27
C VAL A 15 28.68 4.58 12.14
N SER A 16 28.63 4.70 13.47
CA SER A 16 28.53 3.53 14.36
C SER A 16 27.19 2.81 14.27
N ALA A 17 26.11 3.50 13.91
CA ALA A 17 24.78 2.91 13.77
C ALA A 17 24.56 2.19 12.42
N VAL A 18 25.36 2.52 11.39
CA VAL A 18 25.36 1.83 10.09
C VAL A 18 26.15 0.51 10.14
N VAL A 19 26.99 0.32 11.17
CA VAL A 19 27.47 -1.02 11.55
C VAL A 19 26.33 -1.73 12.26
N LEU A 20 25.28 -2.08 11.51
CA LEU A 20 24.43 -3.21 11.88
C LEU A 20 25.37 -4.38 12.15
N PRO A 21 25.10 -5.26 13.12
CA PRO A 21 25.84 -6.50 13.27
C PRO A 21 25.53 -7.38 12.05
N LEU A 22 26.18 -7.09 10.92
CA LEU A 22 26.33 -7.96 9.76
C LEU A 22 27.42 -9.00 10.03
N GLY A 23 27.81 -9.21 11.30
CA GLY A 23 28.55 -10.38 11.69
C GLY A 23 27.66 -11.60 11.45
N GLY A 24 28.14 -12.55 10.66
CA GLY A 24 27.35 -13.73 10.31
C GLY A 24 26.83 -14.48 11.54
N ALA A 25 25.62 -15.01 11.40
CA ALA A 25 25.03 -15.84 12.42
C ALA A 25 25.81 -17.16 12.51
N VAL A 26 26.19 -17.54 13.72
CA VAL A 26 26.77 -18.87 13.98
C VAL A 26 25.61 -19.86 14.06
N VAL A 27 25.54 -20.78 13.09
CA VAL A 27 24.45 -21.78 12.99
C VAL A 27 25.05 -23.18 13.03
N ARG A 28 24.30 -24.14 13.57
CA ARG A 28 24.65 -25.56 13.55
C ARG A 28 24.75 -26.08 12.12
N VAL A 29 25.75 -26.93 11.88
CA VAL A 29 25.90 -27.65 10.61
C VAL A 29 25.94 -29.15 10.87
N PRO A 30 24.78 -29.80 11.08
CA PRO A 30 24.72 -31.23 11.43
C PRO A 30 25.37 -32.16 10.41
N SER A 31 25.44 -31.75 9.15
CA SER A 31 26.11 -32.52 8.09
C SER A 31 27.62 -32.64 8.27
N LEU A 32 28.22 -31.80 9.12
CA LEU A 32 29.64 -31.83 9.47
C LEU A 32 29.87 -32.26 10.91
N ASP A 33 28.81 -32.62 11.65
CA ASP A 33 28.95 -33.16 13.00
C ASP A 33 29.69 -34.50 12.93
N SER A 34 30.58 -34.73 13.88
CA SER A 34 31.35 -35.97 14.00
C SER A 34 31.17 -36.57 15.39
N ALA A 35 31.34 -37.87 15.50
CA ALA A 35 31.36 -38.55 16.78
C ALA A 35 32.39 -39.68 16.74
N VAL A 36 33.09 -39.88 17.86
CA VAL A 36 33.98 -41.01 18.07
C VAL A 36 33.38 -41.90 19.14
N VAL A 37 33.13 -43.16 18.77
CA VAL A 37 32.62 -44.18 19.70
C VAL A 37 33.74 -45.17 19.98
N LYS A 38 34.00 -45.40 21.26
CA LYS A 38 35.01 -46.37 21.73
C LYS A 38 34.33 -47.42 22.58
N SER A 39 34.68 -48.68 22.31
CA SER A 39 34.32 -49.82 23.14
C SER A 39 35.57 -50.44 23.74
N ASP A 40 35.47 -50.89 24.98
CA ASP A 40 36.52 -51.61 25.69
C ASP A 40 35.93 -52.78 26.49
N ARG A 41 36.79 -53.72 26.87
CA ARG A 41 36.44 -54.81 27.78
C ARG A 41 37.02 -54.52 29.15
N LEU A 42 36.18 -54.32 30.14
CA LEU A 42 36.60 -54.03 31.51
C LEU A 42 36.03 -55.10 32.45
N GLY A 43 36.91 -55.89 33.08
CA GLY A 43 36.52 -56.89 34.08
C GLY A 43 35.53 -57.97 33.61
N GLY A 44 35.50 -58.28 32.30
CA GLY A 44 34.55 -59.23 31.70
C GLY A 44 33.30 -58.58 31.06
N ASN A 45 33.06 -57.30 31.29
CA ASN A 45 31.94 -56.55 30.72
C ASN A 45 32.36 -55.71 29.50
N PHE A 46 31.39 -55.30 28.69
CA PHE A 46 31.61 -54.28 27.66
C PHE A 46 31.40 -52.88 28.26
N ALA A 47 32.38 -52.02 28.09
CA ALA A 47 32.30 -50.59 28.40
C ALA A 47 32.27 -49.79 27.10
N TYR A 48 31.52 -48.69 27.09
CA TYR A 48 31.38 -47.81 25.93
C TYR A 48 31.59 -46.36 26.34
N SER A 49 32.19 -45.57 25.46
CA SER A 49 32.28 -44.12 25.59
C SER A 49 32.07 -43.46 24.23
N ALA A 50 31.54 -42.25 24.24
CA ALA A 50 31.33 -41.45 23.04
C ALA A 50 31.78 -40.00 23.29
N VAL A 51 32.39 -39.41 22.27
CA VAL A 51 32.72 -37.97 22.23
C VAL A 51 32.10 -37.39 20.97
N GLU A 52 31.29 -36.35 21.15
CA GLU A 52 30.59 -35.67 20.07
C GLU A 52 31.31 -34.36 19.70
N GLY A 53 31.56 -34.17 18.41
CA GLY A 53 32.13 -32.96 17.82
C GLY A 53 31.07 -32.24 17.00
N HIS A 54 30.33 -31.33 17.63
CA HIS A 54 29.33 -30.49 16.95
C HIS A 54 29.99 -29.41 16.09
N ALA A 55 29.54 -29.29 14.85
CA ALA A 55 30.02 -28.33 13.88
C ALA A 55 29.13 -27.10 13.82
N TYR A 56 29.79 -25.96 13.60
CA TYR A 56 29.15 -24.66 13.44
C TYR A 56 29.79 -23.93 12.26
N ALA A 57 28.97 -23.20 11.52
CA ALA A 57 29.44 -22.32 10.46
C ALA A 57 28.85 -20.92 10.63
N VAL A 58 29.59 -19.96 10.09
CA VAL A 58 29.16 -18.56 10.01
C VAL A 58 28.34 -18.39 8.73
N VAL A 59 27.08 -17.98 8.87
CA VAL A 59 26.18 -17.67 7.77
C VAL A 59 25.98 -16.17 7.71
N ASN A 60 26.39 -15.53 6.61
CA ASN A 60 26.12 -14.12 6.35
C ASN A 60 24.84 -14.00 5.52
N PRO A 61 23.70 -13.59 6.11
CA PRO A 61 22.47 -13.42 5.35
C PRO A 61 22.61 -12.22 4.40
N VAL A 62 22.22 -12.40 3.15
CA VAL A 62 22.12 -11.31 2.18
C VAL A 62 20.77 -10.63 2.38
N VAL A 63 20.77 -9.38 2.85
CA VAL A 63 19.56 -8.57 2.98
C VAL A 63 19.39 -7.72 1.72
N GLN A 64 18.43 -8.06 0.88
CA GLN A 64 18.09 -7.27 -0.31
C GLN A 64 16.72 -6.60 -0.12
N HIS A 65 16.66 -5.30 -0.40
CA HIS A 65 15.40 -4.57 -0.46
C HIS A 65 14.79 -4.72 -1.86
N VAL A 66 13.70 -5.49 -1.98
CA VAL A 66 12.96 -5.64 -3.24
C VAL A 66 11.75 -4.71 -3.20
N GLN A 67 11.77 -3.66 -4.01
CA GLN A 67 10.59 -2.80 -4.20
C GLN A 67 9.63 -3.45 -5.18
N THR A 68 8.45 -3.85 -4.70
CA THR A 68 7.34 -4.27 -5.56
C THR A 68 6.43 -3.07 -5.84
N PRO A 69 6.24 -2.67 -7.11
CA PRO A 69 5.32 -1.58 -7.43
C PRO A 69 3.88 -1.99 -7.08
N VAL A 70 3.14 -1.12 -6.39
CA VAL A 70 1.69 -1.22 -6.23
C VAL A 70 1.05 -0.11 -7.07
N ALA A 71 0.24 -0.48 -8.06
CA ALA A 71 -0.48 0.47 -8.91
C ALA A 71 -1.97 0.17 -8.92
N VAL A 72 -2.81 1.17 -8.61
CA VAL A 72 -4.21 1.22 -9.01
C VAL A 72 -4.61 2.68 -9.25
N SER A 73 -5.26 2.97 -10.39
CA SER A 73 -5.86 4.28 -10.67
C SER A 73 -7.19 4.08 -11.42
N TYR A 74 -8.27 4.66 -10.88
CA TYR A 74 -9.59 4.69 -11.50
C TYR A 74 -10.01 6.15 -11.75
N ASN A 75 -10.58 6.44 -12.92
CA ASN A 75 -11.21 7.72 -13.23
C ASN A 75 -12.67 7.48 -13.66
N ALA A 76 -13.60 8.23 -13.08
CA ALA A 76 -15.01 8.17 -13.47
C ALA A 76 -15.27 9.13 -14.65
N HIS A 77 -16.07 8.69 -15.63
CA HIS A 77 -16.51 9.56 -16.72
C HIS A 77 -17.84 10.22 -16.35
N PRO A 78 -17.97 11.56 -16.41
CA PRO A 78 -19.25 12.22 -16.20
C PRO A 78 -20.21 11.85 -17.35
N VAL A 79 -21.39 11.35 -17.02
CA VAL A 79 -22.48 11.15 -18.01
C VAL A 79 -23.29 12.44 -18.09
N ALA A 80 -23.40 13.02 -19.29
CA ALA A 80 -24.26 14.16 -19.55
C ALA A 80 -25.73 13.73 -19.63
N VAL A 81 -26.60 14.42 -18.90
CA VAL A 81 -28.05 14.17 -18.84
C VAL A 81 -28.78 15.10 -19.82
N PRO A 82 -29.78 14.63 -20.60
CA PRO A 82 -30.55 15.51 -21.48
C PRO A 82 -31.50 16.43 -20.71
N ALA A 83 -31.57 17.70 -21.12
CA ALA A 83 -32.47 18.70 -20.52
C ALA A 83 -33.92 18.46 -20.95
N VAL A 84 -34.85 18.44 -19.98
CA VAL A 84 -36.29 18.33 -20.24
C VAL A 84 -36.84 19.69 -20.65
N ALA A 85 -37.35 19.81 -21.88
CA ALA A 85 -37.98 21.03 -22.37
C ALA A 85 -39.31 21.27 -21.63
N ARG A 86 -39.51 22.47 -21.07
CA ARG A 86 -40.82 22.88 -20.54
C ARG A 86 -41.71 23.34 -21.70
N VAL A 87 -42.89 22.76 -21.82
CA VAL A 87 -43.89 23.16 -22.82
C VAL A 87 -44.67 24.37 -22.29
N ALA A 88 -44.72 25.45 -23.07
CA ALA A 88 -45.56 26.60 -22.78
C ALA A 88 -47.03 26.26 -23.11
N VAL A 89 -47.94 26.54 -22.18
CA VAL A 89 -49.39 26.40 -22.40
C VAL A 89 -49.91 27.69 -23.06
N PRO A 90 -50.66 27.63 -24.16
CA PRO A 90 -51.19 28.83 -24.81
C PRO A 90 -52.28 29.50 -23.97
N ALA A 91 -52.25 30.83 -23.91
CA ALA A 91 -53.29 31.63 -23.28
C ALA A 91 -54.54 31.67 -24.17
N VAL A 92 -55.71 31.42 -23.59
CA VAL A 92 -57.01 31.58 -24.28
C VAL A 92 -57.39 33.06 -24.28
N ALA A 93 -57.67 33.62 -25.47
CA ALA A 93 -58.11 35.01 -25.62
C ALA A 93 -59.59 35.17 -25.19
N PRO A 94 -59.98 36.27 -24.52
CA PRO A 94 -61.37 36.53 -24.20
C PRO A 94 -62.18 36.86 -25.46
N VAL A 95 -63.38 36.30 -25.57
CA VAL A 95 -64.35 36.57 -26.64
C VAL A 95 -64.84 38.01 -26.55
N ALA A 96 -64.71 38.77 -27.64
CA ALA A 96 -65.29 40.10 -27.76
C ALA A 96 -66.78 40.01 -28.08
N VAL A 97 -67.63 40.56 -27.20
CA VAL A 97 -69.06 40.75 -27.47
C VAL A 97 -69.21 42.06 -28.25
N HIS A 98 -69.74 42.01 -29.47
CA HIS A 98 -70.00 43.20 -30.27
C HIS A 98 -71.49 43.60 -30.16
N SER A 99 -71.76 44.77 -29.58
CA SER A 99 -73.09 45.38 -29.53
C SER A 99 -73.29 46.22 -30.79
N THR A 100 -74.16 45.80 -31.71
CA THR A 100 -74.51 46.61 -32.88
C THR A 100 -75.71 47.50 -32.57
N THR A 101 -75.47 48.80 -32.40
CA THR A 101 -76.51 49.84 -32.54
C THR A 101 -76.65 50.19 -34.03
N VAL A 102 -77.76 49.78 -34.64
CA VAL A 102 -78.12 50.16 -36.01
C VAL A 102 -78.98 51.43 -35.97
N HIS A 103 -78.43 52.54 -36.47
CA HIS A 103 -79.13 53.78 -36.73
C HIS A 103 -79.49 53.83 -38.22
N HIS A 104 -80.79 53.80 -38.56
CA HIS A 104 -81.27 53.99 -39.92
C HIS A 104 -81.96 55.36 -40.06
N PRO A 105 -81.60 56.18 -41.07
CA PRO A 105 -82.10 57.54 -41.22
C PRO A 105 -83.50 57.58 -41.84
N SER A 106 -84.24 58.61 -41.44
CA SER A 106 -85.57 59.00 -41.88
C SER A 106 -85.60 59.46 -43.35
N TYR A 107 -86.60 58.99 -44.11
CA TYR A 107 -87.04 59.56 -45.39
C TYR A 107 -88.38 60.27 -45.21
N LEU A 108 -88.54 61.42 -45.90
CA LEU A 108 -89.72 62.30 -45.88
C LEU A 108 -90.92 61.74 -46.65
N LEU A 109 -92.10 61.81 -46.03
CA LEU A 109 -93.36 62.30 -46.60
C LEU A 109 -94.17 62.99 -45.49
#